data_AF-A0A318GUW9-F1
#
_entry.id   AF-A0A318GUW9-F1
#
_cell.length_a   1.000
_cell.length_b   1.000
_cell.length_c   1.000
_cell.angle_alpha   90.00
_cell.angle_beta   90.00
_cell.angle_gamma   90.00
#
_symmetry.space_group_name_H-M   'P 1'
#
loop_
_entity.id
_entity.type
_entity.pdbx_description
1 polymer ?
#
loop_
_entity_poly.entity_id
_entity_poly.type
_entity_poly.pdbx_seq_one_letter_code
_entity_poly.pdbx_strand_id
1 'polypeptide(L)'
;MDSLTQRLKALSSAEDFLVFFGVPYEERTVHVNRLHILKRFYQYLHKATDLAGLDDLEMFRRYRELLIQAHGDFVHSSAAQEKVFKVFQNTDGQQHVAVSSLRDSLADRRRAAAPASASSTPLSNAA
;
A
#
# COMPACT_ATOMS: atom_id res chain seq x y z
N MET A 1 -15.54 -27.97 30.34
CA MET A 1 -15.50 -26.72 29.55
C MET A 1 -14.10 -26.61 29.01
N ASP A 2 -13.91 -26.80 27.71
CA ASP A 2 -12.59 -26.64 27.10
C ASP A 2 -12.12 -25.19 27.30
N SER A 3 -10.84 -24.99 27.63
CA SER A 3 -10.26 -23.65 27.69
C SER A 3 -10.18 -23.03 26.28
N LEU A 4 -10.12 -21.70 26.17
CA LEU A 4 -9.94 -21.03 24.87
C LEU A 4 -8.76 -21.63 24.09
N THR A 5 -7.65 -21.88 24.76
CA THR A 5 -6.44 -22.47 24.18
C THR A 5 -6.67 -23.88 23.64
N GLN A 6 -7.50 -24.71 24.29
CA GLN A 6 -7.85 -26.04 23.77
C GLN A 6 -8.68 -25.95 22.51
N ARG A 7 -9.66 -25.03 22.45
CA ARG A 7 -10.44 -24.81 21.22
C ARG A 7 -9.56 -24.32 20.08
N LEU A 8 -8.64 -23.39 20.34
CA LEU A 8 -7.70 -22.89 19.33
C LEU A 8 -6.76 -23.98 18.81
N LYS A 9 -6.34 -24.92 19.65
CA LYS A 9 -5.50 -26.07 19.25
C LYS A 9 -6.23 -27.05 18.32
N ALA A 10 -7.55 -27.10 18.38
CA ALA A 10 -8.36 -27.94 17.50
C ALA A 10 -8.52 -27.34 16.09
N LEU A 11 -8.26 -26.04 15.93
CA LEU A 11 -8.34 -25.34 14.65
C LEU A 11 -7.04 -25.57 13.86
N SER A 12 -7.17 -25.93 12.60
CA SER A 12 -6.02 -26.28 11.75
C SER A 12 -5.90 -25.41 10.50
N SER A 13 -6.96 -24.69 10.14
CA SER A 13 -6.99 -23.85 8.95
C SER A 13 -7.41 -22.40 9.24
N ALA A 14 -6.98 -21.48 8.38
CA ALA A 14 -7.34 -20.06 8.48
C ALA A 14 -8.87 -19.84 8.50
N GLU A 15 -9.61 -20.64 7.75
CA GLU A 15 -11.08 -20.58 7.73
C GLU A 15 -11.67 -20.97 9.08
N ASP A 16 -11.18 -22.05 9.70
CA ASP A 16 -11.64 -22.45 11.03
C ASP A 16 -11.42 -21.34 12.06
N PHE A 17 -10.28 -20.64 11.99
CA PHE A 17 -10.02 -19.48 12.84
C PHE A 17 -11.00 -18.34 12.55
N LEU A 18 -11.23 -17.99 11.28
CA LEU A 18 -12.13 -16.90 10.91
C LEU A 18 -13.58 -17.19 11.33
N VAL A 19 -14.04 -18.43 11.14
CA VAL A 19 -15.36 -18.91 11.59
C VAL A 19 -15.45 -18.87 13.12
N PHE A 20 -14.44 -19.39 13.81
CA PHE A 20 -14.40 -19.41 15.28
C PHE A 20 -14.45 -18.00 15.90
N PHE A 21 -13.78 -17.02 15.28
CA PHE A 21 -13.78 -15.63 15.74
C PHE A 21 -14.93 -14.77 15.16
N GLY A 22 -15.79 -15.35 14.32
CA GLY A 22 -16.90 -14.64 13.68
C GLY A 22 -16.43 -13.48 12.78
N VAL A 23 -15.32 -13.66 12.08
CA VAL A 23 -14.78 -12.66 11.15
C VAL A 23 -15.35 -12.93 9.76
N PRO A 24 -16.04 -11.99 9.11
CA PRO A 24 -16.52 -12.18 7.75
C PRO A 24 -15.33 -12.26 6.78
N TYR A 25 -15.34 -13.24 5.90
CA TYR A 25 -14.28 -13.47 4.92
C TYR A 25 -14.83 -13.94 3.58
N GLU A 26 -14.04 -13.76 2.53
CA GLU A 26 -14.33 -14.33 1.21
C GLU A 26 -13.56 -15.65 1.06
N GLU A 27 -14.28 -16.75 0.80
CA GLU A 27 -13.69 -18.09 0.67
C GLU A 27 -12.55 -18.15 -0.33
N ARG A 28 -12.68 -17.54 -1.52
CA ARG A 28 -11.64 -17.57 -2.56
C ARG A 28 -10.35 -16.91 -2.10
N THR A 29 -10.45 -15.72 -1.52
CA THR A 29 -9.29 -14.96 -1.03
C THR A 29 -8.61 -15.71 0.12
N VAL A 30 -9.38 -16.27 1.06
CA VAL A 30 -8.81 -17.05 2.15
C VAL A 30 -8.19 -18.34 1.63
N HIS A 31 -8.85 -19.09 0.76
CA HIS A 31 -8.39 -20.37 0.24
C HIS A 31 -7.01 -20.28 -0.43
N VAL A 32 -6.78 -19.21 -1.21
CA VAL A 32 -5.48 -18.94 -1.86
C VAL A 32 -4.43 -18.49 -0.84
N ASN A 33 -4.82 -17.73 0.18
CA ASN A 33 -3.90 -17.11 1.13
C ASN A 33 -3.83 -17.78 2.52
N ARG A 34 -4.41 -18.98 2.71
CA ARG A 34 -4.56 -19.65 4.03
C ARG A 34 -3.24 -19.68 4.81
N LEU A 35 -2.18 -20.18 4.17
CA LEU A 35 -0.85 -20.31 4.77
C LEU A 35 -0.23 -18.95 5.10
N HIS A 36 -0.47 -17.95 4.26
CA HIS A 36 0.05 -16.60 4.46
C HIS A 36 -0.66 -15.87 5.61
N ILE A 37 -1.99 -16.00 5.69
CA ILE A 37 -2.80 -15.46 6.79
C ILE A 37 -2.34 -16.06 8.11
N LEU A 38 -2.19 -17.39 8.19
CA LEU A 38 -1.69 -18.06 9.39
C LEU A 38 -0.28 -17.59 9.75
N LYS A 39 0.66 -17.57 8.78
CA LYS A 39 2.04 -17.11 9.02
C LYS A 39 2.09 -15.68 9.56
N ARG A 40 1.30 -14.77 8.98
CA ARG A 40 1.22 -13.36 9.41
C ARG A 40 0.59 -13.23 10.79
N PHE A 41 -0.47 -14.00 11.05
CA PHE A 41 -1.11 -14.06 12.36
C PHE A 41 -0.14 -14.52 13.46
N TYR A 42 0.62 -15.61 13.24
CA TYR A 42 1.65 -16.06 14.18
C TYR A 42 2.75 -15.00 14.38
N GLN A 43 3.15 -14.30 13.32
CA GLN A 43 4.12 -13.19 13.46
C GLN A 43 3.60 -12.06 14.35
N TYR A 44 2.31 -11.73 14.27
CA TYR A 44 1.72 -10.74 15.16
C TYR A 44 1.59 -11.23 16.60
N LEU A 45 1.20 -12.49 16.80
CA LEU A 45 1.18 -13.10 18.14
C LEU A 45 2.57 -13.06 18.80
N HIS A 46 3.64 -13.37 18.06
CA HIS A 46 5.00 -13.29 18.58
C HIS A 46 5.47 -11.86 18.89
N LYS A 47 4.90 -10.85 18.23
CA LYS A 47 5.20 -9.44 18.48
C LYS A 47 4.37 -8.85 19.62
N ALA A 48 3.21 -9.43 19.89
CA ALA A 48 2.31 -9.00 20.94
C ALA A 48 2.86 -9.46 22.30
N THR A 49 3.44 -8.52 23.05
CA THR A 49 3.96 -8.72 24.41
C THR A 49 2.87 -8.59 25.49
N ASP A 50 1.68 -8.15 25.12
CA ASP A 50 0.52 -7.88 25.97
C ASP A 50 -0.40 -9.09 26.17
N LEU A 51 -0.07 -10.25 25.58
CA LEU A 51 -0.91 -11.46 25.66
C LEU A 51 -0.78 -12.22 26.98
N ALA A 52 0.31 -12.01 27.73
CA ALA A 52 0.59 -12.76 28.95
C ALA A 52 -0.25 -12.23 30.12
N GLY A 53 -1.03 -13.11 30.75
CA GLY A 53 -1.82 -12.78 31.94
C GLY A 53 -3.21 -12.21 31.67
N LEU A 54 -3.65 -12.17 30.40
CA LEU A 54 -5.00 -11.79 30.02
C LEU A 54 -6.01 -12.90 30.37
N ASP A 55 -7.20 -12.51 30.77
CA ASP A 55 -8.34 -13.43 30.90
C ASP A 55 -8.77 -13.99 29.54
N ASP A 56 -9.45 -15.14 29.53
CA ASP A 56 -9.92 -15.81 28.30
C ASP A 56 -10.68 -14.86 27.35
N LEU A 57 -11.48 -13.93 27.88
CA LEU A 57 -12.24 -12.96 27.08
C LEU A 57 -11.33 -11.90 26.42
N GLU A 58 -10.35 -11.39 27.16
CA GLU A 58 -9.40 -10.40 26.65
C GLU A 58 -8.45 -11.04 25.64
N MET A 59 -7.98 -12.25 25.93
CA MET A 59 -7.21 -13.07 25.00
C MET A 59 -8.02 -13.33 23.71
N PHE A 60 -9.30 -13.68 23.81
CA PHE A 60 -10.16 -13.86 22.64
C PHE A 60 -10.24 -12.58 21.78
N ARG A 61 -10.48 -11.43 22.41
CA ARG A 61 -10.56 -10.14 21.71
C ARG A 61 -9.24 -9.82 21.02
N ARG A 62 -8.12 -10.01 21.72
CA ARG A 62 -6.80 -9.70 21.20
C ARG A 62 -6.43 -10.59 20.02
N TYR A 63 -6.66 -11.89 20.14
CA TYR A 63 -6.45 -12.84 19.03
C TYR A 63 -7.32 -12.48 17.81
N ARG A 64 -8.58 -12.11 18.05
CA ARG A 64 -9.49 -11.68 16.98
C ARG A 64 -8.97 -10.44 16.24
N GLU A 65 -8.50 -9.43 16.97
CA GLU A 65 -7.92 -8.22 16.36
C GLU A 65 -6.71 -8.53 15.48
N LEU A 66 -5.77 -9.35 15.98
CA LEU A 66 -4.59 -9.73 15.24
C LEU A 66 -4.92 -10.56 13.99
N LEU A 67 -5.94 -11.42 14.06
CA LEU A 67 -6.42 -12.19 12.91
C LEU A 67 -7.06 -11.28 11.86
N ILE A 68 -7.88 -10.31 12.28
CA ILE A 68 -8.49 -9.32 11.37
C ILE A 68 -7.39 -8.50 10.67
N GLN A 69 -6.37 -8.07 11.41
CA GLN A 69 -5.25 -7.34 10.84
C GLN A 69 -4.48 -8.19 9.82
N ALA A 70 -4.16 -9.45 10.16
CA ALA A 70 -3.48 -10.37 9.26
C ALA A 70 -4.30 -10.65 7.99
N HIS A 71 -5.60 -10.88 8.11
CA HIS A 71 -6.50 -11.07 6.98
C HIS A 71 -6.59 -9.79 6.12
N GLY A 72 -6.75 -8.63 6.76
CA GLY A 72 -6.84 -7.33 6.11
C GLY A 72 -5.61 -6.99 5.27
N ASP A 73 -4.41 -7.35 5.73
CA ASP A 73 -3.17 -7.19 4.97
C ASP A 73 -3.24 -7.89 3.60
N PHE A 74 -3.85 -9.08 3.51
CA PHE A 74 -3.95 -9.84 2.26
C PHE A 74 -5.12 -9.38 1.40
N VAL A 75 -6.25 -9.01 1.98
CA VAL A 75 -7.39 -8.45 1.21
C VAL A 75 -7.02 -7.10 0.59
N HIS A 76 -6.38 -6.21 1.36
CA HIS A 76 -5.93 -4.93 0.82
C HIS A 76 -4.76 -5.11 -0.14
N SER A 77 -3.86 -6.06 0.09
CA SER A 77 -2.78 -6.34 -0.86
C SER A 77 -3.27 -6.99 -2.14
N SER A 78 -4.30 -7.85 -2.11
CA SER A 78 -4.90 -8.42 -3.33
C SER A 78 -5.69 -7.36 -4.09
N ALA A 79 -6.47 -6.52 -3.39
CA ALA A 79 -7.16 -5.39 -3.98
C ALA A 79 -6.18 -4.33 -4.53
N ALA A 80 -5.06 -4.11 -3.83
CA ALA A 80 -3.98 -3.27 -4.30
C ALA A 80 -3.28 -3.90 -5.50
N GLN A 81 -3.00 -5.21 -5.53
CA GLN A 81 -2.42 -5.92 -6.67
C GLN A 81 -3.34 -5.89 -7.91
N GLU A 82 -4.65 -6.06 -7.72
CA GLU A 82 -5.63 -5.91 -8.80
C GLU A 82 -5.74 -4.43 -9.24
N LYS A 83 -5.63 -3.49 -8.28
CA LYS A 83 -5.48 -2.06 -8.59
C LYS A 83 -4.12 -1.72 -9.19
N VAL A 84 -3.03 -2.45 -9.00
CA VAL A 84 -1.76 -2.19 -9.71
C VAL A 84 -1.90 -2.58 -11.18
N PHE A 85 -2.76 -3.55 -11.50
CA PHE A 85 -3.17 -3.81 -12.89
C PHE A 85 -4.16 -2.77 -13.44
N LYS A 86 -5.08 -2.24 -12.63
CA LYS A 86 -6.01 -1.16 -13.05
C LYS A 86 -5.39 0.26 -13.01
N VAL A 87 -4.30 0.48 -12.27
CA VAL A 87 -3.52 1.73 -12.20
C VAL A 87 -2.53 1.85 -13.36
N PHE A 88 -2.52 0.89 -14.29
CA PHE A 88 -2.03 1.16 -15.65
C PHE A 88 -3.11 1.66 -16.62
N GLN A 89 -4.39 1.75 -16.21
CA GLN A 89 -5.48 2.18 -17.11
C GLN A 89 -6.33 3.36 -16.63
N ASN A 90 -6.26 3.74 -15.35
CA ASN A 90 -6.96 4.93 -14.85
C ASN A 90 -5.99 6.03 -14.38
N THR A 91 -5.18 6.53 -15.31
CA THR A 91 -4.74 7.92 -15.26
C THR A 91 -5.65 8.72 -16.18
N ASP A 92 -6.88 9.00 -15.72
CA ASP A 92 -7.63 10.13 -16.28
C ASP A 92 -7.01 11.41 -15.71
N GLY A 93 -5.94 11.79 -16.39
CA GLY A 93 -5.21 13.02 -16.24
C GLY A 93 -4.65 13.30 -17.60
N GLN A 94 -5.51 13.83 -18.49
CA GLN A 94 -5.13 14.39 -19.78
C GLN A 94 -3.95 15.35 -19.59
N GLN A 95 -2.75 14.84 -19.75
CA GLN A 95 -1.53 15.60 -19.95
C GLN A 95 -0.87 15.02 -21.19
N HIS A 96 -1.59 15.11 -22.32
CA HIS A 96 -0.95 15.06 -23.63
C HIS A 96 -0.09 16.34 -23.75
N VAL A 97 1.13 16.28 -23.21
CA VAL A 97 2.12 17.29 -23.54
C VAL A 97 2.59 16.96 -24.94
N ALA A 98 2.01 17.65 -25.93
CA ALA A 98 2.51 17.59 -27.29
C ALA A 98 4.00 17.97 -27.25
N VAL A 99 4.85 17.17 -27.88
CA VAL A 99 6.32 17.34 -27.89
C VAL A 99 6.73 18.72 -28.44
N SER A 100 5.82 19.41 -29.13
CA SER A 100 5.93 20.83 -29.50
C SER A 100 5.98 21.77 -28.28
N SER A 101 5.12 21.61 -27.27
CA SER A 101 5.07 22.49 -26.09
C SER A 101 6.33 22.44 -25.21
N LEU A 102 7.06 21.33 -25.22
CA LEU A 102 8.35 21.21 -24.53
C LEU A 102 9.49 21.94 -25.27
N ARG A 103 9.41 22.07 -26.61
CA ARG A 103 10.39 22.81 -27.40
C ARG A 103 10.26 24.31 -27.21
N ASP A 104 9.03 24.84 -27.15
CA ASP A 104 8.79 26.27 -26.97
C ASP A 104 9.22 26.75 -25.58
N SER A 105 8.96 25.95 -24.54
CA SER A 105 9.37 26.22 -23.15
C SER A 105 10.90 26.30 -22.95
N LEU A 106 11.69 25.57 -23.76
CA LEU A 106 13.15 25.61 -23.69
C LEU A 106 13.74 26.78 -24.50
N ALA A 107 13.09 27.21 -25.57
CA ALA A 107 13.49 28.38 -26.36
C ALA A 107 13.37 29.68 -25.55
N ASP A 108 12.30 29.83 -24.77
CA ASP A 108 12.09 31.01 -23.91
C ASP A 108 13.14 31.14 -22.80
N ARG A 109 13.53 30.03 -22.16
CA ARG A 109 14.62 30.04 -21.17
C ARG A 109 15.97 30.37 -21.76
N ARG A 110 16.23 29.95 -23.01
CA ARG A 110 17.51 30.23 -23.68
C ARG A 110 17.64 31.69 -24.09
N ARG A 111 16.51 32.38 -24.34
CA ARG A 111 16.46 33.83 -24.59
C ARG A 111 16.59 34.65 -23.30
N ALA A 112 16.04 34.17 -22.19
CA ALA A 112 16.14 34.84 -20.88
C ALA A 112 17.53 34.71 -20.22
N ALA A 113 18.31 33.67 -20.57
CA ALA A 113 19.64 33.40 -19.99
C ALA A 113 20.80 34.10 -20.73
N ALA A 114 20.54 34.98 -21.71
CA ALA A 114 21.57 35.78 -22.35
C ALA A 114 21.64 37.18 -21.69
N PRO A 115 22.56 37.43 -20.74
CA PRO A 115 22.81 38.78 -20.27
C PRO A 115 23.51 39.60 -21.35
N ALA A 116 22.99 40.81 -21.55
CA ALA A 116 23.57 41.86 -22.35
C ALA A 116 24.97 42.24 -21.83
N SER A 117 26.00 41.80 -22.55
CA SER A 117 27.36 42.32 -22.42
C SER A 117 27.95 42.52 -23.81
N ALA A 118 27.54 43.60 -24.48
CA ALA A 118 28.32 44.27 -25.51
C ALA A 118 27.63 45.60 -25.86
N SER A 119 27.82 46.61 -25.01
CA SER A 119 27.76 48.00 -25.46
C SER A 119 28.95 48.23 -26.39
N SER A 120 28.80 47.84 -27.65
CA SER A 120 29.65 48.30 -28.73
C SER A 120 29.32 49.78 -28.97
N THR A 121 30.22 50.65 -28.54
CA THR A 121 30.31 52.02 -29.03
C THR A 121 30.37 51.99 -30.56
N PRO A 122 29.45 52.66 -31.29
CA PRO A 122 29.58 52.76 -32.73
C PRO A 122 30.63 53.82 -33.08
N LEU A 123 31.69 53.38 -33.77
CA LEU A 123 32.52 54.25 -34.58
C LEU A 123 31.80 54.49 -35.92
N SER A 124 31.32 55.72 -36.15
CA SER A 124 31.13 56.30 -37.50
C SER A 124 30.88 57.82 -37.33
N ASN A 125 31.89 58.67 -37.54
CA ASN A 125 32.38 59.23 -38.81
C ASN A 125 31.69 60.57 -39.14
N ALA A 126 32.44 61.68 -39.11
CA ALA A 126 32.15 62.90 -39.85
C ALA A 126 33.36 63.87 -39.84
N ALA A 127 33.77 64.26 -41.05
CA ALA A 127 34.74 65.29 -41.47
C ALA A 127 36.21 64.86 -41.62
#